data_AF-A0A2I2KX43-F1
#
_entry.id   AF-A0A2I2KX43-F1
#
_cell.length_a   1.000
_cell.length_b   1.000
_cell.length_c   1.000
_cell.angle_alpha   90.00
_cell.angle_beta   90.00
_cell.angle_gamma   90.00
#
_symmetry.space_group_name_H-M   'P 1'
#
loop_
_entity.id
_entity.type
_entity.pdbx_description
1 polymer ?
#
loop_
_entity_poly.entity_id
_entity_poly.type
_entity_poly.pdbx_seq_one_letter_code
_entity_poly.pdbx_strand_id
1 'polypeptide(L)'
;MEAASEALVAGSRGRVLARGAEKVRQRVDLEHWSAFGESFAAMAELLRAVASGERGPAPASVVLLSGDVHHAYVARAELPGARCPVVQAVCSPFRNPLGPGIRRVDRLARRRPVAAGIRAFAKLAGAPDPAIDWRVSDGPWFESQIAYLDVDGRALTLRLDKTEPDGTPGGLDEVLRAALS
;
A
#
# COMPACT_ATOMS: atom_id res chain seq x y z
N MET A 1 0.51 12.85 0.55
CA MET A 1 0.53 14.01 1.48
C MET A 1 1.88 14.14 2.16
N GLU A 2 2.62 13.05 2.41
CA GLU A 2 3.95 13.08 3.02
C GLU A 2 5.02 13.75 2.15
N ALA A 3 5.15 13.39 0.88
CA ALA A 3 6.09 14.04 -0.06
C ALA A 3 5.82 15.55 -0.25
N ALA A 4 4.57 15.98 -0.04
CA ALA A 4 4.19 17.39 -0.05
C ALA A 4 4.68 18.13 1.21
N SER A 5 4.61 17.46 2.37
CA SER A 5 5.19 17.97 3.61
C SER A 5 6.70 18.09 3.49
N GLU A 6 7.38 17.09 2.93
CA GLU A 6 8.83 17.10 2.72
C GLU A 6 9.28 18.21 1.76
N ALA A 7 8.60 18.38 0.61
CA ALA A 7 8.89 19.45 -0.35
C ALA A 7 8.65 20.87 0.20
N LEU A 8 7.68 21.03 1.10
CA LEU A 8 7.40 22.29 1.81
C LEU A 8 8.43 22.58 2.90
N VAL A 9 8.97 21.55 3.56
CA VAL A 9 10.01 21.66 4.60
C VAL A 9 11.41 21.86 4.00
N ALA A 10 11.69 21.30 2.81
CA ALA A 10 12.93 21.50 2.05
C ALA A 10 13.17 22.97 1.60
N GLY A 11 12.26 23.90 1.96
CA GLY A 11 12.51 25.34 1.87
C GLY A 11 12.20 25.96 0.51
N SER A 12 11.60 25.23 -0.42
CA SER A 12 11.31 25.67 -1.79
C SER A 12 10.38 26.90 -1.88
N ARG A 13 9.69 27.29 -0.79
CA ARG A 13 8.73 28.43 -0.76
C ARG A 13 8.83 29.37 0.46
N GLY A 14 9.95 29.37 1.19
CA GLY A 14 10.24 30.35 2.26
C GLY A 14 9.88 29.92 3.70
N ARG A 15 10.60 30.50 4.68
CA ARG A 15 10.66 30.06 6.09
C ARG A 15 9.32 30.03 6.85
N VAL A 16 8.34 30.85 6.44
CA VAL A 16 7.04 30.94 7.13
C VAL A 16 6.14 29.75 6.78
N LEU A 17 6.12 29.35 5.50
CA LEU A 17 5.38 28.17 5.04
C LEU A 17 6.03 26.88 5.57
N ALA A 18 7.35 26.83 5.66
CA ALA A 18 8.08 25.71 6.26
C ALA A 18 7.69 25.49 7.74
N ARG A 19 7.55 26.57 8.54
CA ARG A 19 7.10 26.47 9.94
C ARG A 19 5.63 26.06 10.08
N GLY A 20 4.78 26.48 9.13
CA GLY A 20 3.38 26.06 9.06
C GLY A 20 3.25 24.57 8.70
N ALA A 21 4.01 24.12 7.69
CA ALA A 21 4.09 22.73 7.27
C ALA A 21 4.66 21.83 8.38
N GLU A 22 5.70 22.27 9.09
CA GLU A 22 6.27 21.54 10.22
C GLU A 22 5.28 21.40 11.39
N LYS A 23 4.48 22.44 11.67
CA LYS A 23 3.39 22.36 12.67
C LYS A 23 2.27 21.39 12.26
N VAL A 24 2.00 21.25 10.96
CA VAL A 24 1.04 20.28 10.44
C VAL A 24 1.63 18.87 10.48
N ARG A 25 2.91 18.70 10.10
CA ARG A 25 3.64 17.42 10.18
C ARG A 25 3.62 16.86 11.60
N GLN A 26 3.94 17.68 12.59
CA GLN A 26 3.94 17.33 14.02
C GLN A 26 2.54 17.03 14.57
N ARG A 27 1.47 17.62 14.00
CA ARG A 27 0.09 17.41 14.46
C ARG A 27 -0.63 16.25 13.80
N VAL A 28 -0.21 15.85 12.61
CA VAL A 28 -0.86 14.80 11.82
C VAL A 28 -0.16 13.44 11.99
N ASP A 29 0.93 13.38 12.78
CA ASP A 29 1.68 12.15 13.07
C ASP A 29 2.03 11.38 11.79
N LEU A 30 2.54 12.10 10.79
CA LEU A 30 2.99 11.55 9.49
C LEU A 30 4.37 10.84 9.59
N GLU A 31 4.75 10.38 10.79
CA GLU A 31 6.08 9.84 11.08
C GLU A 31 6.21 8.35 10.77
N HIS A 32 5.15 7.67 10.32
CA HIS A 32 5.25 6.22 10.12
C HIS A 32 6.04 5.78 8.87
N TRP A 33 6.15 6.60 7.83
CA TRP A 33 6.86 6.22 6.59
C TRP A 33 7.69 7.32 5.92
N SER A 34 7.62 8.56 6.42
CA SER A 34 8.38 9.70 5.85
C SER A 34 9.90 9.66 6.09
N ALA A 35 10.42 8.61 6.73
CA ALA A 35 11.84 8.46 7.02
C ALA A 35 12.69 7.79 5.92
N PHE A 36 12.08 7.25 4.84
CA PHE A 36 12.79 6.38 3.89
C PHE A 36 12.49 6.66 2.41
N GLY A 37 12.38 7.92 1.99
CA GLY A 37 12.14 8.28 0.59
C GLY A 37 13.16 7.67 -0.38
N GLU A 38 14.45 7.74 -0.05
CA GLU A 38 15.53 7.16 -0.85
C GLU A 38 15.44 5.62 -0.92
N SER A 39 15.23 4.94 0.22
CA SER A 39 15.10 3.49 0.25
C SER A 39 13.85 3.01 -0.49
N PHE A 40 12.75 3.76 -0.42
CA PHE A 40 11.54 3.46 -1.17
C PHE A 40 11.77 3.61 -2.68
N ALA A 41 12.45 4.67 -3.11
CA ALA A 41 12.82 4.85 -4.51
C ALA A 41 13.75 3.72 -5.00
N ALA A 42 14.74 3.32 -4.19
CA ALA A 42 15.62 2.21 -4.50
C ALA A 42 14.87 0.87 -4.60
N MET A 43 13.91 0.62 -3.70
CA MET A 43 13.03 -0.55 -3.76
C MET A 43 12.15 -0.52 -5.01
N ALA A 44 11.56 0.63 -5.35
CA ALA A 44 10.73 0.79 -6.54
C ALA A 44 11.52 0.48 -7.82
N GLU A 45 12.75 0.99 -7.93
CA GLU A 45 13.62 0.68 -9.06
C GLU A 45 14.04 -0.78 -9.11
N LEU A 46 14.29 -1.42 -7.96
CA LEU A 46 14.58 -2.84 -7.92
C LEU A 46 13.39 -3.67 -8.43
N LEU A 47 12.18 -3.37 -7.95
CA LEU A 47 10.95 -4.05 -8.39
C LEU A 47 10.74 -3.84 -9.89
N ARG A 48 10.92 -2.61 -10.39
CA ARG A 48 10.82 -2.28 -11.81
C ARG A 48 11.84 -3.08 -12.63
N ALA A 49 13.11 -3.09 -12.24
CA ALA A 49 14.19 -3.77 -12.96
C ALA A 49 14.02 -5.31 -13.01
N VAL A 50 13.49 -5.91 -11.93
CA VAL A 50 13.16 -7.35 -11.91
C VAL A 50 11.95 -7.63 -12.80
N ALA A 51 10.87 -6.87 -12.64
CA ALA A 51 9.63 -7.06 -13.40
C ALA A 51 9.81 -6.75 -14.90
N SER A 52 10.70 -5.82 -15.25
CA SER A 52 11.09 -5.49 -16.62
C SER A 52 12.15 -6.43 -17.18
N GLY A 53 12.61 -7.43 -16.40
CA GLY A 53 13.63 -8.39 -16.80
C GLY A 53 14.99 -7.80 -17.18
N GLU A 54 15.35 -6.63 -16.66
CA GLU A 54 16.72 -6.10 -16.71
C GLU A 54 17.67 -6.92 -15.82
N ARG A 55 17.11 -7.68 -14.88
CA ARG A 55 17.84 -8.57 -13.96
C ARG A 55 17.78 -10.05 -14.38
N GLY A 56 17.40 -10.34 -15.63
CA GLY A 56 17.20 -11.69 -16.17
C GLY A 56 15.79 -11.87 -16.75
N PRO A 57 15.39 -13.07 -17.22
CA PRO A 57 14.02 -13.31 -17.66
C PRO A 57 13.02 -12.89 -16.59
N ALA A 58 12.00 -12.10 -16.96
CA ALA A 58 10.99 -11.64 -16.01
C ALA A 58 10.26 -12.84 -15.38
N PRO A 59 10.02 -12.83 -14.06
CA PRO A 59 9.31 -13.93 -13.38
C PRO A 59 7.83 -13.97 -13.82
N ALA A 60 7.09 -14.97 -13.35
CA ALA A 60 5.64 -15.00 -13.54
C ALA A 60 4.94 -13.85 -12.79
N SER A 61 5.46 -13.49 -11.62
CA SER A 61 5.05 -12.32 -10.84
C SER A 61 6.12 -11.95 -9.82
N VAL A 62 6.02 -10.75 -9.25
CA VAL A 62 6.76 -10.35 -8.04
C VAL A 62 5.72 -10.09 -6.95
N VAL A 63 5.80 -10.83 -5.84
CA VAL A 63 4.84 -10.72 -4.74
C VAL A 63 5.54 -10.25 -3.47
N LEU A 64 5.16 -9.09 -2.97
CA LEU A 64 5.56 -8.56 -1.67
C LEU A 64 4.57 -9.04 -0.61
N LEU A 65 5.02 -9.94 0.26
CA LEU A 65 4.25 -10.39 1.41
C LEU A 65 4.51 -9.45 2.58
N SER A 66 3.46 -8.86 3.12
CA SER A 66 3.55 -7.90 4.23
C SER A 66 2.53 -8.18 5.31
N GLY A 67 2.82 -7.69 6.51
CA GLY A 67 1.82 -7.44 7.54
C GLY A 67 1.32 -5.99 7.49
N ASP A 68 0.17 -5.77 8.09
CA ASP A 68 -0.36 -4.46 8.54
C ASP A 68 -0.81 -4.67 9.99
N VAL A 69 -1.21 -3.62 10.69
CA VAL A 69 -1.79 -3.64 12.03
C VAL A 69 -3.32 -3.64 12.03
N HIS A 70 -3.95 -3.44 10.86
CA HIS A 70 -5.37 -3.08 10.79
C HIS A 70 -6.26 -3.93 9.88
N HIS A 71 -5.74 -4.44 8.76
CA HIS A 71 -6.56 -5.10 7.75
C HIS A 71 -5.70 -5.94 6.79
N ALA A 72 -6.37 -6.74 5.96
CA ALA A 72 -5.77 -7.38 4.80
C ALA A 72 -6.26 -6.71 3.52
N TYR A 73 -5.42 -6.73 2.50
CA TYR A 73 -5.74 -6.29 1.16
C TYR A 73 -4.76 -6.86 0.15
N VAL A 74 -5.15 -6.80 -1.11
CA VAL A 74 -4.23 -7.01 -2.24
C VAL A 74 -4.13 -5.73 -3.04
N ALA A 75 -2.91 -5.29 -3.30
CA ALA A 75 -2.62 -4.14 -4.16
C ALA A 75 -1.73 -4.56 -5.32
N ARG A 76 -1.97 -3.96 -6.48
CA ARG A 76 -1.12 -4.11 -7.67
C ARG A 76 -0.36 -2.81 -7.89
N ALA A 77 0.93 -2.94 -8.15
CA ALA A 77 1.78 -1.83 -8.53
C ALA A 77 1.74 -1.67 -10.05
N GLU A 78 1.49 -0.44 -10.50
CA GLU A 78 1.67 -0.04 -11.88
C GLU A 78 3.10 0.52 -12.02
N LEU A 79 3.94 -0.24 -12.72
CA LEU A 79 5.35 0.09 -12.95
C LEU A 79 5.61 0.18 -14.46
N PRO A 80 6.15 1.31 -14.96
CA PRO A 80 6.50 1.45 -16.37
C PRO A 80 7.49 0.38 -16.83
N GLY A 81 7.18 -0.27 -17.95
CA GLY A 81 8.05 -1.29 -18.55
C GLY A 81 8.04 -2.65 -17.85
N ALA A 82 7.23 -2.84 -16.81
CA ALA A 82 7.05 -4.16 -16.18
C ALA A 82 6.43 -5.15 -17.17
N ARG A 83 6.99 -6.37 -17.23
CA ARG A 83 6.53 -7.48 -18.06
C ARG A 83 5.79 -8.56 -17.28
N CYS A 84 5.78 -8.46 -15.95
CA CYS A 84 5.01 -9.31 -15.05
C CYS A 84 4.31 -8.46 -13.98
N PRO A 85 3.21 -8.94 -13.39
CA PRO A 85 2.54 -8.24 -12.31
C PRO A 85 3.45 -8.11 -11.08
N VAL A 86 3.39 -6.93 -10.44
CA VAL A 86 3.97 -6.69 -9.11
C VAL A 86 2.82 -6.49 -8.14
N VAL A 87 2.74 -7.36 -7.13
CA VAL A 87 1.61 -7.44 -6.21
C VAL A 87 2.12 -7.28 -4.78
N GLN A 88 1.41 -6.51 -3.97
CA GLN A 88 1.56 -6.51 -2.53
C GLN A 88 0.36 -7.21 -1.92
N ALA A 89 0.61 -8.32 -1.23
CA ALA A 89 -0.40 -9.06 -0.49
C ALA A 89 -0.16 -8.85 1.00
N VAL A 90 -1.15 -8.26 1.66
CA VAL A 90 -1.06 -7.84 3.05
C VAL A 90 -2.03 -8.65 3.89
N CYS A 91 -1.54 -9.31 4.94
CA CYS A 91 -2.35 -10.04 5.90
C CYS A 91 -1.89 -9.69 7.32
N SER A 92 -2.75 -9.02 8.09
CA SER A 92 -2.43 -8.63 9.48
C SER A 92 -2.69 -9.79 10.44
N PRO A 93 -1.69 -10.19 11.26
CA PRO A 93 -1.85 -11.29 12.23
C PRO A 93 -2.48 -10.86 13.57
N PHE A 94 -2.49 -9.56 13.91
CA PHE A 94 -2.90 -9.10 15.25
C PHE A 94 -3.94 -7.97 15.23
N ARG A 95 -4.97 -8.13 16.06
CA ARG A 95 -6.13 -7.24 16.14
C ARG A 95 -5.80 -5.99 16.95
N ASN A 96 -5.78 -4.82 16.31
CA ASN A 96 -6.20 -3.57 16.95
C ASN A 96 -7.51 -3.13 16.27
N PRO A 97 -8.69 -3.44 16.86
CA PRO A 97 -9.97 -3.19 16.19
C PRO A 97 -10.14 -1.69 15.94
N LEU A 98 -10.03 -1.32 14.67
CA LEU A 98 -10.27 0.06 14.25
C LEU A 98 -11.73 0.42 14.52
N GLY A 99 -11.94 1.50 15.27
CA GLY A 99 -13.28 2.06 15.48
C GLY A 99 -13.96 2.35 14.12
N PRO A 100 -15.31 2.33 14.05
CA PRO A 100 -16.06 2.52 12.81
C PRO A 100 -15.70 3.79 12.02
N GLY A 101 -15.15 4.81 12.70
CA GLY A 101 -14.65 6.04 12.10
C GLY A 101 -13.50 5.82 11.12
N ILE A 102 -12.49 5.02 11.46
CA ILE A 102 -11.30 4.84 10.60
C ILE A 102 -11.65 4.08 9.33
N ARG A 103 -12.55 3.08 9.40
CA ARG A 103 -13.08 2.38 8.21
C ARG A 103 -13.77 3.32 7.23
N ARG A 104 -14.45 4.36 7.73
CA ARG A 104 -15.09 5.39 6.89
C ARG A 104 -14.07 6.33 6.27
N VAL A 105 -13.03 6.70 7.02
CA VAL A 105 -11.93 7.54 6.52
C VAL A 105 -11.18 6.85 5.40
N ASP A 106 -10.80 5.57 5.57
CA ASP A 106 -10.14 4.78 4.53
C ASP A 106 -10.99 4.72 3.25
N ARG A 107 -12.28 4.38 3.38
CA ARG A 107 -13.22 4.35 2.26
C ARG A 107 -13.34 5.70 1.56
N LEU A 108 -13.35 6.80 2.32
CA LEU A 108 -13.46 8.14 1.76
C LEU A 108 -12.17 8.55 1.02
N ALA A 109 -11.01 8.24 1.59
CA ALA A 109 -9.71 8.53 1.00
C ALA A 109 -9.50 7.83 -0.36
N ARG A 110 -10.06 6.62 -0.52
CA ARG A 110 -10.00 5.86 -1.79
C ARG A 110 -10.93 6.40 -2.88
N ARG A 111 -11.86 7.31 -2.58
CA ARG A 111 -12.75 7.86 -3.62
C ARG A 111 -11.94 8.68 -4.61
N ARG A 112 -12.12 8.42 -5.91
CA ARG A 112 -11.44 9.11 -7.02
C ARG A 112 -11.34 10.64 -6.86
N PRO A 113 -12.41 11.39 -6.54
CA PRO A 113 -12.30 12.84 -6.38
C PRO A 113 -11.42 13.25 -5.19
N VAL A 114 -11.49 12.51 -4.08
CA VAL A 114 -10.67 12.78 -2.88
C VAL A 114 -9.21 12.47 -3.17
N ALA A 115 -8.92 11.31 -3.76
CA ALA A 115 -7.58 10.93 -4.18
C ALA A 115 -6.99 11.91 -5.21
N ALA A 116 -7.79 12.39 -6.17
CA ALA A 116 -7.38 13.40 -7.13
C ALA A 116 -7.09 14.75 -6.48
N GLY A 117 -7.92 15.19 -5.52
CA GLY A 117 -7.69 16.41 -4.74
C GLY A 117 -6.39 16.33 -3.92
N ILE A 118 -6.13 15.20 -3.28
CA ILE A 118 -4.88 14.96 -2.53
C ILE A 118 -3.66 14.99 -3.46
N ARG A 119 -3.74 14.36 -4.65
CA ARG A 119 -2.66 14.40 -5.65
C ARG A 119 -2.42 15.81 -6.18
N ALA A 120 -3.49 16.55 -6.50
CA ALA A 120 -3.39 17.92 -6.96
C ALA A 120 -2.73 18.83 -5.91
N PHE A 121 -3.11 18.70 -4.64
CA PHE A 121 -2.47 19.40 -3.54
C PHE A 121 -0.98 19.03 -3.42
N ALA A 122 -0.64 17.75 -3.54
CA ALA A 122 0.76 17.30 -3.47
C ALA A 122 1.61 17.87 -4.61
N LYS A 123 1.09 17.87 -5.85
CA LYS A 123 1.75 18.50 -7.00
C LYS A 123 1.91 20.00 -6.80
N LEU A 124 0.87 20.68 -6.31
CA LEU A 124 0.94 22.11 -5.99
C LEU A 124 1.98 22.40 -4.91
N ALA A 125 2.21 21.48 -3.97
CA ALA A 125 3.24 21.59 -2.94
C ALA A 125 4.67 21.25 -3.42
N GLY A 126 4.84 20.82 -4.68
CA GLY A 126 6.14 20.46 -5.24
C GLY A 126 6.60 19.04 -4.89
N ALA A 127 5.69 18.16 -4.46
CA ALA A 127 6.03 16.75 -4.26
C ALA A 127 6.43 16.10 -5.60
N PRO A 128 7.49 15.28 -5.65
CA PRO A 128 7.78 14.46 -6.82
C PRO A 128 6.61 13.51 -7.11
N ASP A 129 6.47 13.11 -8.38
CA ASP A 129 5.53 12.06 -8.73
C ASP A 129 5.93 10.75 -8.02
N PRO A 130 4.96 9.94 -7.56
CA PRO A 130 5.26 8.71 -6.84
C PRO A 130 5.99 7.72 -7.73
N ALA A 131 7.02 7.07 -7.21
CA ALA A 131 7.80 6.07 -7.95
C ALA A 131 6.98 4.81 -8.32
N ILE A 132 5.90 4.54 -7.59
CA ILE A 132 4.97 3.43 -7.84
C ILE A 132 3.55 3.95 -7.65
N ASP A 133 2.66 3.68 -8.62
CA ASP A 133 1.22 3.84 -8.40
C ASP A 133 0.63 2.52 -7.90
N TRP A 134 0.03 2.55 -6.72
CA TRP A 134 -0.55 1.37 -6.09
C TRP A 134 -2.07 1.41 -6.20
N ARG A 135 -2.62 0.33 -6.74
CA ARG A 135 -4.06 0.14 -6.82
C ARG A 135 -4.47 -1.07 -5.98
N VAL A 136 -5.23 -0.84 -4.91
CA VAL A 136 -5.88 -1.92 -4.18
C VAL A 136 -6.90 -2.58 -5.10
N SER A 137 -6.69 -3.86 -5.40
CA SER A 137 -7.56 -4.68 -6.25
C SER A 137 -8.62 -5.38 -5.42
N ASP A 138 -8.27 -5.84 -4.21
CA ASP A 138 -9.14 -6.68 -3.38
C ASP A 138 -9.06 -6.28 -1.89
N GLY A 139 -10.19 -6.41 -1.19
CA GLY A 139 -10.36 -5.96 0.20
C GLY A 139 -10.83 -4.49 0.31
N PRO A 140 -10.61 -3.83 1.46
CA PRO A 140 -9.93 -4.33 2.67
C PRO A 140 -10.83 -5.22 3.54
N TRP A 141 -10.24 -6.23 4.17
CA TRP A 141 -10.88 -7.08 5.19
C TRP A 141 -10.35 -6.78 6.58
N PHE A 142 -11.25 -6.61 7.55
CA PHE A 142 -10.91 -6.14 8.90
C PHE A 142 -11.08 -7.24 9.96
N GLU A 143 -11.63 -8.38 9.55
CA GLU A 143 -11.79 -9.58 10.35
C GLU A 143 -10.43 -10.27 10.58
N SER A 144 -10.34 -11.07 11.64
CA SER A 144 -9.19 -11.96 11.85
C SER A 144 -9.10 -12.94 10.69
N GLN A 145 -7.90 -13.15 10.18
CA GLN A 145 -7.72 -13.82 8.90
C GLN A 145 -6.37 -14.52 8.79
N ILE A 146 -6.33 -15.52 7.91
CA ILE A 146 -5.13 -16.27 7.55
C ILE A 146 -5.01 -16.24 6.03
N ALA A 147 -3.84 -15.85 5.54
CA ALA A 147 -3.52 -15.88 4.12
C ALA A 147 -2.64 -17.09 3.79
N TYR A 148 -2.91 -17.71 2.66
CA TYR A 148 -2.16 -18.82 2.09
C TYR A 148 -1.68 -18.40 0.71
N LEU A 149 -0.40 -18.65 0.42
CA LEU A 149 0.16 -18.47 -0.91
C LEU A 149 0.51 -19.85 -1.47
N ASP A 150 -0.30 -20.31 -2.41
CA ASP A 150 -0.06 -21.57 -3.12
C ASP A 150 0.84 -21.30 -4.33
N VAL A 151 1.96 -22.02 -4.41
CA VAL A 151 2.95 -21.91 -5.49
C VAL A 151 3.02 -23.24 -6.23
N ASP A 152 2.57 -23.25 -7.49
CA ASP A 152 2.63 -24.40 -8.38
C ASP A 152 3.38 -24.03 -9.67
N GLY A 153 4.67 -24.37 -9.72
CA GLY A 153 5.56 -24.00 -10.81
C GLY A 153 5.60 -22.48 -11.02
N ARG A 154 4.96 -21.99 -12.09
CA ARG A 154 4.84 -20.56 -12.41
C ARG A 154 3.52 -19.93 -11.98
N ALA A 155 2.57 -20.73 -11.50
CA ALA A 155 1.29 -20.24 -11.02
C ALA A 155 1.39 -19.86 -9.53
N LEU A 156 0.90 -18.67 -9.18
CA LEU A 156 0.78 -18.23 -7.79
C LEU A 156 -0.68 -17.88 -7.49
N THR A 157 -1.25 -18.51 -6.47
CA THR A 157 -2.61 -18.23 -6.00
C THR A 157 -2.57 -17.78 -4.56
N LEU A 158 -3.15 -16.61 -4.29
CA LEU A 158 -3.40 -16.15 -2.93
C LEU A 158 -4.80 -16.56 -2.50
N ARG A 159 -4.91 -17.16 -1.32
CA ARG A 159 -6.17 -17.43 -0.65
C ARG A 159 -6.19 -16.72 0.69
N LEU A 160 -7.31 -16.08 1.02
CA LEU A 160 -7.51 -15.42 2.30
C LEU A 160 -8.77 -15.99 2.95
N ASP A 161 -8.62 -16.49 4.16
CA ASP A 161 -9.73 -16.95 4.98
C ASP A 161 -9.91 -16.01 6.16
N LYS A 162 -11.16 -15.68 6.50
CA LYS A 162 -11.48 -15.02 7.77
C LYS A 162 -12.00 -16.03 8.79
N THR A 163 -11.84 -15.72 10.06
CA THR A 163 -12.45 -16.48 11.16
C THR A 163 -13.95 -16.23 11.20
N GLU A 164 -14.75 -17.28 11.35
CA GLU A 164 -16.18 -17.15 11.68
C GLU A 164 -16.35 -16.52 13.08
N PRO A 165 -17.27 -15.56 13.26
CA PRO A 165 -17.44 -14.87 14.54
C PRO A 165 -17.82 -15.79 15.71
N ASP A 166 -18.48 -16.94 15.46
CA ASP A 166 -19.17 -17.73 16.49
C ASP A 166 -19.11 -19.27 16.28
N GLY A 167 -18.13 -19.80 15.52
CA GLY A 167 -18.13 -21.22 15.16
C GLY A 167 -17.90 -22.18 16.33
N THR A 168 -18.77 -23.17 16.50
CA THR A 168 -18.46 -24.42 17.25
C THR A 168 -18.60 -25.63 16.32
N PRO A 169 -17.49 -26.21 15.82
CA PRO A 169 -16.10 -25.74 15.96
C PRO A 169 -15.86 -24.46 15.13
N GLY A 170 -14.87 -23.67 15.52
CA GLY A 170 -14.50 -22.44 14.79
C GLY A 170 -14.15 -22.75 13.33
N GLY A 171 -14.85 -22.09 12.40
CA GLY A 171 -14.64 -22.23 10.96
C GLY A 171 -13.79 -21.11 10.35
N LEU A 172 -13.30 -21.38 9.14
CA LEU A 172 -12.62 -20.41 8.28
C LEU A 172 -13.48 -20.22 7.03
N ASP A 173 -13.90 -18.97 6.79
CA ASP A 173 -14.62 -18.56 5.58
C ASP A 173 -13.63 -18.01 4.55
N GLU A 174 -13.51 -18.63 3.38
CA GLU A 174 -12.74 -18.07 2.27
C GLU A 174 -13.38 -16.74 1.81
N VAL A 175 -12.62 -15.65 1.85
CA VAL A 175 -13.05 -14.32 1.41
C VAL A 175 -12.34 -13.82 0.16
N LEU A 176 -11.22 -14.46 -0.20
CA LEU A 176 -10.50 -14.19 -1.44
C LEU A 176 -9.82 -15.45 -1.95
N ARG A 177 -9.90 -15.64 -3.26
CA ARG A 177 -8.96 -16.46 -4.03
C ARG A 177 -8.58 -15.72 -5.30
N ALA A 178 -7.30 -15.41 -5.46
CA ALA A 178 -6.80 -14.57 -6.55
C ALA A 178 -5.52 -15.13 -7.16
N ALA A 179 -5.47 -15.19 -8.49
CA ALA A 179 -4.24 -15.46 -9.23
C ALA A 179 -3.33 -14.21 -9.19
N LEU A 180 -2.07 -14.41 -8.82
CA LEU A 180 -1.05 -13.37 -8.71
C LEU A 180 -0.08 -13.35 -9.88
N SER A 181 0.00 -14.43 -10.65
CA SER A 181 0.79 -14.60 -11.88
C SER A 181 -0.05 -14.41 -13.14
#